data_AF-A0A1L7BFS9-F1
#
_entry.id   AF-A0A1L7BFS9-F1
#
_cell.length_a   1.000
_cell.length_b   1.000
_cell.length_c   1.000
_cell.angle_alpha   90.00
_cell.angle_beta   90.00
_cell.angle_gamma   90.00
#
_symmetry.space_group_name_H-M   'P 1'
#
loop_
_entity.id
_entity.type
_entity.pdbx_description
1 polymer ?
#
loop_
_entity_poly.entity_id
_entity_poly.type
_entity_poly.pdbx_seq_one_letter_code
_entity_poly.pdbx_strand_id
1 'polypeptide(L)'
;MMGFLNVYKPKGVTSHDVIDEIRKKLGTRRVGHAGTLDPFAEGVLVVGIGSATRLLEYLQVERKKYFVKILLGITTETFDITGEVVEERVCDKAEEEIIETIKSFKGRYKQVPPAYSAKKYKGERLYKLARKGKIISLPPVEVEIYSIENIKINIPHVTLEVEVSKGTYIRSLCMDIGYKLGCGATAEELVRISVGDFELKNSINPFETGKDKLLKNMLNVEKVLNLPKVEVYKDSVEKIFNGIQPTMDFLKTIFDDFPKEQDVMLLCEGELIAVARAERSSKFIEKNYPKGKIFKLKKVFREI
;
A
#
# COMPACT_ATOMS: atom_id res chain seq x y z
N MET A 1 18.42 8.63 10.64
CA MET A 1 16.98 8.41 10.92
C MET A 1 16.35 7.66 9.76
N MET A 2 16.01 6.40 10.00
CA MET A 2 15.43 5.49 9.02
C MET A 2 14.32 4.70 9.70
N GLY A 3 13.14 4.63 9.07
CA GLY A 3 12.02 3.89 9.62
C GLY A 3 10.72 4.14 8.88
N PHE A 4 9.66 3.49 9.34
CA PHE A 4 8.30 3.68 8.84
C PHE A 4 7.43 4.42 9.85
N LEU A 5 6.38 5.07 9.38
CA LEU A 5 5.34 5.69 10.18
C LEU A 5 3.97 5.24 9.71
N ASN A 6 3.11 4.89 10.67
CA ASN A 6 1.68 4.73 10.45
C ASN A 6 1.00 6.09 10.57
N VAL A 7 0.60 6.68 9.45
CA VAL A 7 0.12 8.07 9.42
C VAL A 7 -1.36 8.09 9.09
N TYR A 8 -2.14 8.91 9.78
CA TYR A 8 -3.50 9.23 9.37
C TYR A 8 -3.46 10.37 8.34
N LYS A 9 -4.05 10.15 7.16
CA LYS A 9 -4.34 11.21 6.19
C LYS A 9 -5.76 11.73 6.45
N PRO A 10 -5.94 13.01 6.86
CA PRO A 10 -7.26 13.62 6.93
C PRO A 10 -7.94 13.72 5.57
N LYS A 11 -9.28 13.83 5.58
CA LYS A 11 -10.06 14.16 4.38
C LYS A 11 -9.67 15.56 3.86
N GLY A 12 -9.68 15.74 2.54
CA GLY A 12 -9.43 17.03 1.87
C GLY A 12 -7.97 17.29 1.48
N VAL A 13 -6.99 16.70 2.16
CA VAL A 13 -5.56 16.86 1.79
C VAL A 13 -5.10 15.76 0.83
N THR A 14 -4.11 16.03 -0.02
CA THR A 14 -3.49 14.98 -0.84
C THR A 14 -2.53 14.12 -0.03
N SER A 15 -2.20 12.94 -0.54
CA SER A 15 -1.13 12.12 0.07
C SER A 15 0.23 12.85 0.04
N HIS A 16 0.45 13.77 -0.91
CA HIS A 16 1.70 14.53 -1.00
C HIS A 16 1.78 15.62 0.08
N ASP A 17 0.65 16.24 0.43
CA ASP A 17 0.62 17.26 1.49
C ASP A 17 1.03 16.67 2.84
N VAL A 18 0.61 15.43 3.13
CA VAL A 18 1.08 14.67 4.30
C VAL A 18 2.61 14.49 4.29
N ILE A 19 3.17 14.18 3.12
CA ILE A 19 4.62 13.99 2.97
C ILE A 19 5.36 15.30 3.23
N ASP A 20 4.86 16.42 2.70
CA ASP A 20 5.49 17.73 2.89
C ASP A 20 5.42 18.19 4.35
N GLU A 21 4.31 17.92 5.04
CA GLU A 21 4.16 18.19 6.47
C GLU A 21 5.19 17.41 7.31
N ILE A 22 5.36 16.12 7.00
CA ILE A 22 6.36 15.28 7.68
C ILE A 22 7.79 15.72 7.36
N ARG A 23 8.09 16.08 6.10
CA ARG A 23 9.40 16.62 5.70
C ARG A 23 9.74 17.87 6.52
N LYS A 24 8.79 18.80 6.64
CA LYS A 24 8.93 20.03 7.40
C LYS A 24 9.22 19.74 8.87
N LYS A 25 8.44 18.86 9.51
CA LYS A 25 8.58 18.53 10.93
C LYS A 25 9.86 17.77 11.26
N LEU A 26 10.28 16.85 10.40
CA LEU A 26 11.46 16.02 10.64
C LEU A 26 12.76 16.63 10.10
N GLY A 27 12.70 17.69 9.30
CA GLY A 27 13.88 18.34 8.72
C GLY A 27 14.61 17.47 7.70
N THR A 28 13.90 16.57 7.01
CA THR A 28 14.50 15.69 5.98
C THR A 28 13.70 15.75 4.69
N ARG A 29 14.40 15.74 3.55
CA ARG A 29 13.75 15.71 2.22
C ARG A 29 13.31 14.29 1.84
N ARG A 30 13.94 13.27 2.42
CA ARG A 30 13.79 11.87 2.02
C ARG A 30 12.61 11.21 2.74
N VAL A 31 11.42 11.51 2.23
CA VAL A 31 10.13 11.00 2.74
C VAL A 31 9.28 10.57 1.55
N GLY A 32 8.59 9.44 1.67
CA GLY A 32 7.68 8.88 0.65
C GLY A 32 6.61 7.99 1.28
N HIS A 33 5.61 7.54 0.50
CA HIS A 33 4.52 6.69 1.01
C HIS A 33 4.33 5.40 0.20
N ALA A 34 3.74 4.38 0.83
CA ALA A 34 3.38 3.09 0.22
C ALA A 34 1.89 3.06 -0.14
N GLY A 35 1.54 3.71 -1.24
CA GLY A 35 0.18 3.69 -1.81
C GLY A 35 -0.58 4.98 -1.55
N THR A 36 -1.06 5.60 -2.63
CA THR A 36 -1.80 6.86 -2.61
C THR A 36 -3.20 6.66 -2.01
N LEU A 37 -3.67 7.65 -1.26
CA LEU A 37 -5.09 7.88 -0.98
C LEU A 37 -5.57 9.11 -1.74
N ASP A 38 -6.77 8.99 -2.31
CA ASP A 38 -7.44 10.10 -2.98
C ASP A 38 -7.73 11.23 -1.98
N PRO A 39 -7.82 12.50 -2.42
CA PRO A 39 -8.03 13.64 -1.52
C PRO A 39 -9.34 13.54 -0.70
N PHE A 40 -10.43 13.07 -1.31
CA PHE A 40 -11.72 12.89 -0.64
C PHE A 40 -11.74 11.74 0.38
N ALA A 41 -10.77 10.84 0.29
CA ALA A 41 -10.62 9.72 1.20
C ALA A 41 -9.79 10.11 2.43
N GLU A 42 -9.88 9.33 3.49
CA GLU A 42 -9.07 9.48 4.69
C GLU A 42 -8.55 8.13 5.19
N GLY A 43 -7.73 8.13 6.24
CA GLY A 43 -7.29 6.92 6.91
C GLY A 43 -5.80 6.62 6.77
N VAL A 44 -5.42 5.35 6.90
CA VAL A 44 -4.03 4.89 7.02
C VAL A 44 -3.20 5.24 5.79
N LEU A 45 -2.04 5.86 5.97
CA LEU A 45 -1.01 6.11 4.98
C LEU A 45 0.34 5.69 5.54
N VAL A 46 0.91 4.62 4.99
CA VAL A 46 2.23 4.13 5.42
C VAL A 46 3.32 5.02 4.80
N VAL A 47 4.14 5.65 5.64
CA VAL A 47 5.18 6.60 5.24
C VAL A 47 6.56 6.05 5.57
N GLY A 48 7.50 6.14 4.64
CA GLY A 48 8.91 5.78 4.85
C GLY A 48 9.77 7.03 4.99
N ILE A 49 10.70 6.99 5.95
CA ILE A 49 11.62 8.08 6.30
C ILE A 49 13.07 7.67 6.01
N GLY A 50 13.85 8.57 5.44
CA GLY A 50 15.26 8.31 5.14
C GLY A 50 15.41 7.17 4.14
N SER A 51 16.39 6.29 4.36
CA SER A 51 16.59 5.15 3.46
C SER A 51 15.44 4.14 3.44
N ALA A 52 14.51 4.16 4.41
CA ALA A 52 13.33 3.30 4.40
C ALA A 52 12.38 3.59 3.22
N THR A 53 12.48 4.76 2.57
CA THR A 53 11.71 5.03 1.34
C THR A 53 11.98 4.01 0.23
N ARG A 54 13.19 3.42 0.20
CA ARG A 54 13.55 2.36 -0.74
C ARG A 54 12.88 1.03 -0.41
N LEU A 55 12.32 0.87 0.78
CA LEU A 55 11.70 -0.37 1.26
C LEU A 55 10.17 -0.33 1.15
N LEU A 56 9.58 0.81 0.74
CA LEU A 56 8.12 0.96 0.60
C LEU A 56 7.49 -0.04 -0.39
N GLU A 57 8.25 -0.53 -1.37
CA GLU A 57 7.78 -1.53 -2.34
C GLU A 57 7.37 -2.86 -1.68
N TYR A 58 7.98 -3.21 -0.53
CA TYR A 58 7.66 -4.41 0.23
C TYR A 58 6.34 -4.28 1.01
N LEU A 59 5.89 -3.06 1.29
CA LEU A 59 4.61 -2.78 1.99
C LEU A 59 3.46 -2.53 1.01
N GLN A 60 3.77 -2.15 -0.23
CA GLN A 60 2.75 -1.93 -1.27
C GLN A 60 2.00 -3.21 -1.66
N VAL A 61 2.53 -4.39 -1.36
CA VAL A 61 1.92 -5.68 -1.70
C VAL A 61 0.91 -6.18 -0.69
N GLU A 62 0.81 -5.54 0.47
CA GLU A 62 -0.10 -5.96 1.54
C GLU A 62 -1.58 -5.84 1.14
N ARG A 63 -2.47 -6.50 1.87
CA ARG A 63 -3.91 -6.32 1.72
C ARG A 63 -4.33 -4.97 2.30
N LYS A 64 -5.44 -4.43 1.82
CA LYS A 64 -5.99 -3.16 2.31
C LYS A 64 -7.44 -3.36 2.71
N LYS A 65 -7.82 -2.88 3.89
CA LYS A 65 -9.21 -2.84 4.35
C LYS A 65 -9.75 -1.42 4.27
N TYR A 66 -10.94 -1.27 3.73
CA TYR A 66 -11.63 0.02 3.58
C TYR A 66 -13.03 -0.05 4.19
N PHE A 67 -13.47 1.06 4.75
CA PHE A 67 -14.89 1.39 4.89
C PHE A 67 -15.26 2.31 3.72
N VAL A 68 -16.41 2.06 3.11
CA VAL A 68 -16.94 2.90 2.04
C VAL A 68 -18.43 3.15 2.26
N LYS A 69 -18.84 4.40 2.03
CA LYS A 69 -20.23 4.80 1.86
C LYS A 69 -20.48 5.07 0.38
N ILE A 70 -21.43 4.35 -0.18
CA ILE A 70 -21.83 4.38 -1.59
C ILE A 70 -23.13 5.15 -1.67
N LEU A 71 -23.22 6.09 -2.61
CA LEU A 71 -24.44 6.76 -2.99
C LEU A 71 -24.97 6.12 -4.28
N LEU A 72 -26.05 5.34 -4.18
CA LEU A 72 -26.72 4.72 -5.31
C LEU A 72 -27.53 5.76 -6.10
N GLY A 73 -27.66 5.55 -7.40
CA GLY A 73 -28.45 6.43 -8.27
C GLY A 73 -27.70 7.66 -8.79
N ILE A 74 -26.48 7.93 -8.32
CA ILE A 74 -25.66 9.04 -8.78
C ILE A 74 -24.36 8.52 -9.37
N THR A 75 -24.05 8.94 -10.60
CA THR A 75 -22.76 8.70 -11.24
C THR A 75 -22.05 10.04 -11.45
N THR A 76 -20.77 10.11 -11.11
CA THR A 76 -19.92 11.31 -11.30
C THR A 76 -18.74 11.01 -12.21
N GLU A 77 -18.13 12.03 -12.81
CA GLU A 77 -16.96 11.84 -13.69
C GLU A 77 -15.76 11.16 -13.00
N THR A 78 -15.60 11.40 -11.71
CA THR A 78 -14.45 10.92 -10.91
C THR A 78 -14.74 9.60 -10.19
N PHE A 79 -15.99 9.12 -10.22
CA PHE A 79 -16.52 8.02 -9.42
C PHE A 79 -16.42 8.24 -7.90
N ASP A 80 -16.34 9.51 -7.50
CA ASP A 80 -16.50 9.96 -6.12
C ASP A 80 -17.32 11.26 -6.06
N ILE A 81 -17.73 11.66 -4.86
CA ILE A 81 -18.58 12.84 -4.62
C ILE A 81 -17.93 14.18 -5.02
N THR A 82 -16.65 14.21 -5.40
CA THR A 82 -15.97 15.46 -5.77
C THR A 82 -16.05 15.77 -7.25
N GLY A 83 -16.51 14.82 -8.08
CA GLY A 83 -16.72 15.01 -9.51
C GLY A 83 -18.08 15.61 -9.84
N GLU A 84 -18.20 16.18 -11.03
CA GLU A 84 -19.49 16.62 -11.56
C GLU A 84 -20.42 15.42 -11.79
N VAL A 85 -21.71 15.60 -11.49
CA VAL A 85 -22.74 14.59 -11.72
C VAL A 85 -22.97 14.47 -13.22
N VAL A 86 -22.82 13.25 -13.76
CA VAL A 86 -23.05 12.95 -15.17
C VAL A 86 -24.36 12.20 -15.40
N GLU A 87 -24.87 11.54 -14.37
CA GLU A 87 -26.11 10.77 -14.45
C GLU A 87 -26.76 10.66 -13.08
N GLU A 88 -28.08 10.78 -13.06
CA GLU A 88 -28.93 10.62 -11.88
C GLU A 88 -30.12 9.72 -12.23
N ARG A 89 -30.34 8.68 -11.42
CA ARG A 89 -31.42 7.70 -11.56
C ARG A 89 -31.92 7.31 -10.17
N VAL A 90 -33.20 6.98 -10.06
CA VAL A 90 -33.74 6.39 -8.84
C VAL A 90 -33.26 4.94 -8.74
N CYS A 91 -32.77 4.54 -7.55
CA CYS A 91 -32.54 3.13 -7.23
C CYS A 91 -33.84 2.55 -6.66
N ASP A 92 -34.51 1.71 -7.42
CA ASP A 92 -35.77 1.04 -7.07
C ASP A 92 -35.57 -0.42 -6.61
N LYS A 93 -34.33 -0.80 -6.32
CA LYS A 93 -33.95 -2.17 -5.97
C LYS A 93 -34.25 -2.48 -4.51
N ALA A 94 -34.72 -3.71 -4.26
CA ALA A 94 -34.92 -4.23 -2.91
C ALA A 94 -33.57 -4.42 -2.19
N GLU A 95 -33.58 -4.39 -0.85
CA GLU A 95 -32.37 -4.53 -0.05
C GLU A 95 -31.65 -5.86 -0.31
N GLU A 96 -32.41 -6.95 -0.50
CA GLU A 96 -31.88 -8.27 -0.79
C GLU A 96 -31.09 -8.29 -2.12
N GLU A 97 -31.62 -7.66 -3.17
CA GLU A 97 -30.96 -7.56 -4.48
C GLU A 97 -29.66 -6.75 -4.40
N ILE A 98 -29.66 -5.69 -3.59
CA ILE A 98 -28.46 -4.88 -3.32
C ILE A 98 -27.40 -5.72 -2.61
N ILE A 99 -27.77 -6.46 -1.55
CA ILE A 99 -26.86 -7.32 -0.80
C ILE A 99 -26.27 -8.42 -1.69
N GLU A 100 -27.10 -9.10 -2.47
CA GLU A 100 -26.66 -10.15 -3.40
C GLU A 100 -25.71 -9.60 -4.46
N THR A 101 -26.04 -8.44 -5.02
CA THR A 101 -25.18 -7.76 -6.01
C THR A 101 -23.83 -7.41 -5.43
N ILE A 102 -23.78 -6.80 -4.24
CA ILE A 102 -22.53 -6.46 -3.56
C ILE A 102 -21.71 -7.72 -3.29
N LYS A 103 -22.31 -8.76 -2.72
CA LYS A 103 -21.62 -10.03 -2.40
C LYS A 103 -21.07 -10.74 -3.63
N SER A 104 -21.70 -10.56 -4.79
CA SER A 104 -21.24 -11.17 -6.05
C SER A 104 -19.87 -10.68 -6.53
N PHE A 105 -19.37 -9.54 -6.01
CA PHE A 105 -18.02 -9.04 -6.31
C PHE A 105 -16.92 -9.71 -5.48
N LYS A 106 -17.27 -10.50 -4.45
CA LYS A 106 -16.28 -11.27 -3.68
C LYS A 106 -15.55 -12.26 -4.61
N GLY A 107 -14.23 -12.33 -4.46
CA GLY A 107 -13.36 -13.13 -5.32
C GLY A 107 -12.63 -12.29 -6.36
N ARG A 108 -12.24 -12.91 -7.47
CA ARG A 108 -11.44 -12.26 -8.51
C ARG A 108 -12.32 -11.74 -9.63
N TYR A 109 -12.08 -10.51 -10.05
CA TYR A 109 -12.71 -9.95 -11.24
C TYR A 109 -11.81 -8.94 -11.95
N LYS A 110 -12.16 -8.62 -13.19
CA LYS A 110 -11.43 -7.67 -14.01
C LYS A 110 -12.00 -6.27 -13.79
N GLN A 111 -11.23 -5.41 -13.16
CA GLN A 111 -11.63 -4.04 -12.87
C GLN A 111 -10.98 -3.05 -13.84
N VAL A 112 -11.79 -2.15 -14.40
CA VAL A 112 -11.27 -1.01 -15.18
C VAL A 112 -10.83 0.09 -14.21
N PRO A 113 -9.56 0.53 -14.27
CA PRO A 113 -9.10 1.65 -13.45
C PRO A 113 -9.84 2.94 -13.83
N PRO A 114 -10.16 3.81 -12.86
CA PRO A 114 -10.83 5.06 -13.17
C PRO A 114 -9.90 5.99 -13.96
N ALA A 115 -10.48 6.83 -14.81
CA ALA A 115 -9.76 7.83 -15.60
C ALA A 115 -8.98 8.80 -14.69
N TYR A 116 -9.53 9.13 -13.53
CA TYR A 116 -8.87 9.93 -12.50
C TYR A 116 -8.04 9.04 -11.56
N SER A 117 -6.92 8.50 -12.07
CA SER A 117 -5.99 7.66 -11.30
C SER A 117 -4.52 8.00 -11.53
N ALA A 118 -3.65 7.49 -10.65
CA ALA A 118 -2.20 7.68 -10.72
C ALA A 118 -1.50 6.75 -11.75
N LYS A 119 -2.24 5.84 -12.40
CA LYS A 119 -1.70 4.99 -13.48
C LYS A 119 -1.15 5.84 -14.62
N LYS A 120 -0.19 5.29 -15.36
CA LYS A 120 0.44 5.99 -16.49
C LYS A 120 -0.04 5.43 -17.83
N TYR A 121 -0.27 6.32 -18.79
CA TYR A 121 -0.43 6.00 -20.20
C TYR A 121 0.62 6.80 -20.99
N LYS A 122 1.47 6.08 -21.74
CA LYS A 122 2.60 6.66 -22.50
C LYS A 122 3.46 7.65 -21.68
N GLY A 123 3.74 7.30 -20.42
CA GLY A 123 4.59 8.10 -19.51
C GLY A 123 3.86 9.18 -18.70
N GLU A 124 2.67 9.62 -19.11
CA GLU A 124 1.85 10.61 -18.39
C GLU A 124 0.83 9.95 -17.45
N ARG A 125 0.54 10.57 -16.30
CA ARG A 125 -0.46 10.06 -15.35
C ARG A 125 -1.88 10.31 -15.87
N LEU A 126 -2.79 9.34 -15.72
CA LEU A 126 -4.16 9.43 -16.23
C LEU A 126 -4.94 10.64 -15.70
N TYR A 127 -4.85 10.94 -14.40
CA TYR A 127 -5.55 12.13 -13.87
C TYR A 127 -5.11 13.45 -14.53
N LYS A 128 -3.86 13.55 -15.04
CA LYS A 128 -3.41 14.73 -15.78
C LYS A 128 -4.03 14.81 -17.18
N LEU A 129 -4.32 13.66 -17.80
CA LEU A 129 -4.95 13.56 -19.10
C LEU A 129 -6.47 13.82 -18.99
N ALA A 130 -7.11 13.24 -17.97
CA ALA A 130 -8.53 13.47 -17.68
C ALA A 130 -8.84 14.95 -17.44
N ARG A 131 -8.01 15.65 -16.64
CA ARG A 131 -8.12 17.11 -16.43
C ARG A 131 -7.91 17.96 -17.70
N LYS A 132 -7.34 17.39 -18.76
CA LYS A 132 -7.22 18.02 -20.09
C LYS A 132 -8.37 17.61 -21.03
N GLY A 133 -9.43 16.99 -20.50
CA GLY A 133 -10.56 16.44 -21.27
C GLY A 133 -10.24 15.14 -22.02
N LYS A 134 -9.06 14.53 -21.82
CA LYS A 134 -8.66 13.28 -22.49
C LYS A 134 -8.93 12.08 -21.59
N ILE A 135 -10.13 11.52 -21.68
CA ILE A 135 -10.52 10.31 -20.98
C ILE A 135 -9.90 9.11 -21.69
N ILE A 136 -8.99 8.40 -21.01
CA ILE A 136 -8.35 7.19 -21.52
C ILE A 136 -8.80 6.00 -20.67
N SER A 137 -9.44 5.03 -21.33
CA SER A 137 -9.72 3.74 -20.71
C SER A 137 -8.52 2.82 -20.87
N LEU A 138 -8.03 2.28 -19.75
CA LEU A 138 -6.98 1.27 -19.75
C LEU A 138 -7.60 -0.14 -19.79
N PRO A 139 -6.86 -1.14 -20.28
CA PRO A 139 -7.32 -2.52 -20.19
C PRO A 139 -7.62 -2.89 -18.74
N PRO A 140 -8.68 -3.70 -18.50
CA PRO A 140 -9.01 -4.19 -17.17
C PRO A 140 -7.84 -4.91 -16.53
N VAL A 141 -7.67 -4.75 -15.23
CA VAL A 141 -6.67 -5.45 -14.42
C VAL A 141 -7.38 -6.39 -13.46
N GLU A 142 -6.86 -7.59 -13.31
CA GLU A 142 -7.38 -8.55 -12.32
C GLU A 142 -7.12 -8.01 -10.91
N VAL A 143 -8.19 -7.96 -10.12
CA VAL A 143 -8.20 -7.60 -8.71
C VAL A 143 -8.93 -8.68 -7.92
N GLU A 144 -8.66 -8.76 -6.63
CA GLU A 144 -9.30 -9.72 -5.73
C GLU A 144 -9.93 -8.99 -4.55
N ILE A 145 -11.19 -9.33 -4.26
CA ILE A 145 -11.91 -8.92 -3.07
C ILE A 145 -11.93 -10.13 -2.12
N TYR A 146 -11.23 -10.02 -0.99
CA TYR A 146 -11.08 -11.08 -0.01
C TYR A 146 -12.33 -11.22 0.86
N SER A 147 -12.85 -10.10 1.38
CA SER A 147 -14.05 -10.07 2.20
C SER A 147 -14.88 -8.82 1.94
N ILE A 148 -16.19 -8.96 2.15
CA ILE A 148 -17.16 -7.86 2.21
C ILE A 148 -17.99 -8.10 3.48
N GLU A 149 -18.01 -7.12 4.36
CA GLU A 149 -18.55 -7.21 5.72
C GLU A 149 -19.36 -5.96 6.06
N ASN A 150 -20.14 -6.00 7.14
CA ASN A 150 -20.83 -4.84 7.72
C ASN A 150 -21.68 -4.04 6.72
N ILE A 151 -22.35 -4.73 5.80
CA ILE A 151 -23.26 -4.10 4.84
C ILE A 151 -24.46 -3.51 5.60
N LYS A 152 -24.69 -2.21 5.44
CA LYS A 152 -25.89 -1.52 5.93
C LYS A 152 -26.52 -0.74 4.78
N ILE A 153 -27.83 -0.85 4.65
CA ILE A 153 -28.59 -0.22 3.58
C ILE A 153 -29.53 0.81 4.20
N ASN A 154 -29.50 2.01 3.65
CA ASN A 154 -30.42 3.09 3.93
C ASN A 154 -30.53 3.93 2.64
N ILE A 155 -31.27 3.40 1.66
CA ILE A 155 -31.33 3.94 0.29
C ILE A 155 -31.57 5.46 0.32
N PRO A 156 -30.78 6.26 -0.44
CA PRO A 156 -29.82 5.82 -1.47
C PRO A 156 -28.42 5.47 -0.95
N HIS A 157 -28.18 5.50 0.36
CA HIS A 157 -26.87 5.23 0.95
C HIS A 157 -26.68 3.76 1.32
N VAL A 158 -25.51 3.22 0.96
CA VAL A 158 -25.08 1.87 1.37
C VAL A 158 -23.68 1.96 1.95
N THR A 159 -23.46 1.39 3.13
CA THR A 159 -22.12 1.30 3.71
C THR A 159 -21.65 -0.13 3.76
N LEU A 160 -20.35 -0.37 3.55
CA LEU A 160 -19.73 -1.67 3.75
C LEU A 160 -18.25 -1.55 4.10
N GLU A 161 -17.72 -2.62 4.68
CA GLU A 161 -16.28 -2.84 4.82
C GLU A 161 -15.81 -3.86 3.78
N VAL A 162 -14.66 -3.59 3.15
CA VAL A 162 -14.10 -4.45 2.10
C VAL A 162 -12.60 -4.61 2.27
N GLU A 163 -12.13 -5.86 2.21
CA GLU A 163 -10.70 -6.20 2.13
C GLU A 163 -10.32 -6.55 0.70
N VAL A 164 -9.31 -5.87 0.15
CA VAL A 164 -8.94 -5.95 -1.26
C VAL A 164 -7.46 -6.17 -1.48
N SER A 165 -7.13 -6.73 -2.64
CA SER A 165 -5.78 -6.83 -3.17
C SER A 165 -5.17 -5.46 -3.49
N LYS A 166 -3.84 -5.42 -3.69
CA LYS A 166 -3.14 -4.22 -4.16
C LYS A 166 -3.68 -3.78 -5.53
N GLY A 167 -3.83 -2.48 -5.72
CA GLY A 167 -4.23 -1.89 -7.01
C GLY A 167 -5.73 -1.90 -7.30
N THR A 168 -6.56 -2.41 -6.39
CA THR A 168 -8.02 -2.28 -6.45
C THR A 168 -8.44 -0.84 -6.18
N TYR A 169 -9.32 -0.30 -7.02
CA TYR A 169 -9.94 1.01 -6.87
C TYR A 169 -11.33 0.83 -6.26
N ILE A 170 -11.54 1.35 -5.04
CA ILE A 170 -12.85 1.28 -4.38
C ILE A 170 -13.90 2.12 -5.12
N ARG A 171 -13.49 3.24 -5.74
CA ARG A 171 -14.33 4.05 -6.62
C ARG A 171 -14.89 3.24 -7.80
N SER A 172 -14.03 2.47 -8.48
CA SER A 172 -14.49 1.57 -9.55
C SER A 172 -15.41 0.48 -9.02
N LEU A 173 -15.12 -0.10 -7.85
CA LEU A 173 -16.02 -1.09 -7.21
C LEU A 173 -17.42 -0.51 -6.96
N CYS A 174 -17.51 0.73 -6.46
CA CYS A 174 -18.81 1.40 -6.26
C CYS A 174 -19.56 1.53 -7.58
N MET A 175 -18.88 2.02 -8.62
CA MET A 175 -19.46 2.19 -9.96
C MET A 175 -19.89 0.84 -10.56
N ASP A 176 -19.05 -0.20 -10.46
CA ASP A 176 -19.36 -1.56 -10.93
C ASP A 176 -20.61 -2.14 -10.23
N ILE A 177 -20.76 -1.92 -8.92
CA ILE A 177 -21.95 -2.29 -8.14
C ILE A 177 -23.17 -1.55 -8.68
N GLY A 178 -23.09 -0.22 -8.83
CA GLY A 178 -24.18 0.60 -9.35
C GLY A 178 -24.59 0.23 -10.77
N TYR A 179 -23.62 -0.10 -11.64
CA TYR A 179 -23.88 -0.56 -13.00
C TYR A 179 -24.61 -1.91 -13.01
N LYS A 180 -24.19 -2.85 -12.14
CA LYS A 180 -24.85 -4.15 -12.00
C LYS A 180 -26.28 -4.03 -11.46
N LEU A 181 -26.56 -3.04 -10.61
CA LEU A 181 -27.91 -2.70 -10.14
C LEU A 181 -28.72 -1.92 -11.19
N GLY A 182 -28.08 -1.36 -12.23
CA GLY A 182 -28.75 -0.60 -13.30
C GLY A 182 -29.08 0.87 -12.95
N CYS A 183 -28.73 1.34 -11.76
CA CYS A 183 -28.99 2.70 -11.28
C CYS A 183 -27.76 3.61 -11.23
N GLY A 184 -26.55 3.05 -11.37
CA GLY A 184 -25.31 3.80 -11.18
C GLY A 184 -25.00 4.05 -9.70
N ALA A 185 -23.76 4.42 -9.40
CA ALA A 185 -23.31 4.69 -8.03
C ALA A 185 -21.98 5.44 -7.99
N THR A 186 -21.76 6.17 -6.90
CA THR A 186 -20.51 6.89 -6.63
C THR A 186 -20.03 6.67 -5.20
N ALA A 187 -18.71 6.80 -4.97
CA ALA A 187 -18.15 6.74 -3.63
C ALA A 187 -18.34 8.08 -2.91
N GLU A 188 -19.15 8.10 -1.86
CA GLU A 188 -19.45 9.29 -1.07
C GLU A 188 -18.41 9.54 0.03
N GLU A 189 -18.08 8.47 0.76
CA GLU A 189 -17.07 8.50 1.82
C GLU A 189 -16.17 7.27 1.69
N LEU A 190 -14.87 7.47 1.96
CA LEU A 190 -13.88 6.40 1.85
C LEU A 190 -12.84 6.53 2.95
N VAL A 191 -12.75 5.50 3.79
CA VAL A 191 -11.77 5.43 4.89
C VAL A 191 -10.92 4.18 4.71
N ARG A 192 -9.60 4.34 4.58
CA ARG A 192 -8.67 3.20 4.63
C ARG A 192 -8.40 2.82 6.07
N ILE A 193 -9.02 1.73 6.51
CA ILE A 193 -8.93 1.20 7.87
C ILE A 193 -7.55 0.59 8.13
N SER A 194 -7.01 -0.14 7.15
CA SER A 194 -5.68 -0.76 7.31
C SER A 194 -4.93 -0.97 6.00
N VAL A 195 -3.61 -1.13 6.14
CA VAL A 195 -2.68 -1.62 5.12
C VAL A 195 -1.83 -2.68 5.81
N GLY A 196 -2.03 -3.96 5.49
CA GLY A 196 -1.39 -5.06 6.22
C GLY A 196 -1.56 -4.90 7.73
N ASP A 197 -0.45 -4.86 8.47
CA ASP A 197 -0.44 -4.74 9.93
C ASP A 197 -0.60 -3.28 10.42
N PHE A 198 -0.67 -2.32 9.51
CA PHE A 198 -0.89 -0.90 9.83
C PHE A 198 -2.39 -0.61 9.95
N GLU A 199 -2.85 -0.36 11.18
CA GLU A 199 -4.26 -0.07 11.47
C GLU A 199 -4.50 1.42 11.80
N LEU A 200 -5.70 1.91 11.45
CA LEU A 200 -6.13 3.29 11.66
C LEU A 200 -6.05 3.73 13.12
N LYS A 201 -6.42 2.86 14.06
CA LYS A 201 -6.39 3.14 15.50
C LYS A 201 -4.98 3.44 16.05
N ASN A 202 -3.95 2.96 15.34
CA ASN A 202 -2.54 3.13 15.71
C ASN A 202 -1.86 4.23 14.87
N SER A 203 -2.62 4.93 14.03
CA SER A 203 -2.08 5.93 13.11
C SER A 203 -1.98 7.31 13.77
N ILE A 204 -1.05 8.13 13.28
CA ILE A 204 -0.79 9.45 13.85
C ILE A 204 -1.14 10.51 12.83
N ASN A 205 -1.96 11.49 13.23
CA ASN A 205 -2.22 12.66 12.40
C ASN A 205 -0.98 13.57 12.40
N PRO A 206 -0.29 13.73 11.27
CA PRO A 206 0.93 14.49 11.20
C PRO A 206 0.67 15.98 11.33
N PHE A 207 -0.53 16.49 11.02
CA PHE A 207 -0.89 17.91 11.13
C PHE A 207 -1.11 18.35 12.58
N GLU A 208 -1.59 17.43 13.43
CA GLU A 208 -1.91 17.69 14.84
C GLU A 208 -0.79 17.27 15.81
N THR A 209 0.34 16.79 15.29
CA THR A 209 1.43 16.23 16.09
C THR A 209 2.76 16.91 15.82
N GLY A 210 3.58 17.12 16.86
CA GLY A 210 4.94 17.64 16.77
C GLY A 210 6.01 16.58 16.44
N LYS A 211 7.24 17.05 16.17
CA LYS A 211 8.41 16.22 15.81
C LYS A 211 8.65 15.06 16.77
N ASP A 212 8.60 15.31 18.08
CA ASP A 212 8.98 14.32 19.10
C ASP A 212 8.07 13.09 19.08
N LYS A 213 6.76 13.29 18.89
CA LYS A 213 5.80 12.19 18.81
C LYS A 213 5.92 11.45 17.48
N LEU A 214 6.31 12.10 16.37
CA LEU A 214 6.67 11.39 15.14
C LEU A 214 7.90 10.49 15.35
N LEU A 215 8.96 11.00 15.98
CA LEU A 215 10.18 10.23 16.26
C LEU A 215 9.90 9.05 17.19
N LYS A 216 9.13 9.27 18.26
CA LYS A 216 8.77 8.23 19.24
C LYS A 216 7.99 7.07 18.64
N ASN A 217 7.19 7.34 17.60
CA ASN A 217 6.36 6.33 16.94
C ASN A 217 6.97 5.82 15.63
N MET A 218 8.22 6.16 15.35
CA MET A 218 8.93 5.62 14.21
C MET A 218 9.15 4.12 14.41
N LEU A 219 8.70 3.34 13.44
CA LEU A 219 8.80 1.89 13.45
C LEU A 219 10.09 1.45 12.77
N ASN A 220 10.83 0.56 13.43
CA ASN A 220 12.04 -0.05 12.90
C ASN A 220 11.72 -0.92 11.68
N VAL A 221 12.56 -0.82 10.64
CA VAL A 221 12.31 -1.50 9.37
C VAL A 221 12.32 -3.02 9.49
N GLU A 222 13.17 -3.56 10.37
CA GLU A 222 13.39 -4.98 10.63
C GLU A 222 12.20 -5.62 11.36
N LYS A 223 11.40 -4.80 12.04
CA LYS A 223 10.18 -5.23 12.72
C LYS A 223 8.96 -5.18 11.80
N VAL A 224 8.96 -4.23 10.88
CA VAL A 224 7.84 -3.99 9.95
C VAL A 224 7.93 -4.92 8.74
N LEU A 225 9.12 -5.17 8.22
CA LEU A 225 9.26 -6.01 7.03
C LEU A 225 9.14 -7.49 7.37
N ASN A 226 8.17 -8.15 6.75
CA ASN A 226 8.02 -9.59 6.80
C ASN A 226 8.96 -10.29 5.79
N LEU A 227 10.27 -10.14 6.01
CA LEU A 227 11.31 -10.82 5.24
C LEU A 227 12.15 -11.70 6.17
N PRO A 228 12.62 -12.88 5.70
CA PRO A 228 13.54 -13.72 6.46
C PRO A 228 14.81 -12.97 6.88
N LYS A 229 15.29 -13.22 8.10
CA LYS A 229 16.43 -12.52 8.71
C LYS A 229 17.67 -13.40 8.75
N VAL A 230 18.81 -12.79 8.43
CA VAL A 230 20.13 -13.40 8.49
C VAL A 230 21.10 -12.43 9.15
N GLU A 231 21.73 -12.86 10.23
CA GLU A 231 22.80 -12.13 10.91
C GLU A 231 24.14 -12.34 10.19
N VAL A 232 24.87 -11.25 9.96
CA VAL A 232 26.24 -11.27 9.43
C VAL A 232 27.25 -10.86 10.49
N TYR A 233 28.51 -11.27 10.32
CA TYR A 233 29.59 -10.79 11.17
C TYR A 233 29.89 -9.31 10.94
N LYS A 234 30.28 -8.61 12.01
CA LYS A 234 30.65 -7.19 12.00
C LYS A 234 31.75 -6.87 10.97
N ASP A 235 32.76 -7.73 10.89
CA ASP A 235 33.91 -7.56 9.97
C ASP A 235 33.53 -7.66 8.49
N SER A 236 32.33 -8.17 8.18
CA SER A 236 31.80 -8.30 6.83
C SER A 236 30.95 -7.09 6.39
N VAL A 237 30.57 -6.21 7.32
CA VAL A 237 29.66 -5.09 7.06
C VAL A 237 30.26 -4.11 6.04
N GLU A 238 31.51 -3.68 6.23
CA GLU A 238 32.18 -2.78 5.27
C GLU A 238 32.31 -3.40 3.88
N LYS A 239 32.55 -4.73 3.80
CA LYS A 239 32.59 -5.44 2.51
C LYS A 239 31.23 -5.38 1.80
N ILE A 240 30.14 -5.59 2.55
CA ILE A 240 28.77 -5.50 2.03
C ILE A 240 28.45 -4.05 1.59
N PHE A 241 28.86 -3.06 2.36
CA PHE A 241 28.73 -1.64 2.02
C PHE A 241 29.44 -1.27 0.70
N ASN A 242 30.59 -1.89 0.45
CA ASN A 242 31.33 -1.75 -0.79
C ASN A 242 30.81 -2.66 -1.93
N GLY A 243 29.70 -3.37 -1.73
CA GLY A 243 29.01 -4.15 -2.76
C GLY A 243 29.54 -5.57 -2.97
N ILE A 244 30.43 -6.05 -2.10
CA ILE A 244 30.92 -7.43 -2.13
C ILE A 244 29.76 -8.37 -1.80
N GLN A 245 29.55 -9.36 -2.66
CA GLN A 245 28.44 -10.30 -2.52
C GLN A 245 28.71 -11.25 -1.34
N PRO A 246 27.76 -11.43 -0.41
CA PRO A 246 27.97 -12.29 0.76
C PRO A 246 28.24 -13.75 0.40
N THR A 247 29.25 -14.30 1.06
CA THR A 247 29.63 -15.72 1.07
C THR A 247 29.32 -16.34 2.45
N MET A 248 29.57 -17.64 2.63
CA MET A 248 29.34 -18.35 3.90
C MET A 248 30.04 -17.70 5.09
N ASP A 249 31.28 -17.29 4.89
CA ASP A 249 32.18 -16.65 5.83
C ASP A 249 31.69 -15.26 6.30
N PHE A 250 30.64 -14.72 5.68
CA PHE A 250 29.99 -13.49 6.13
C PHE A 250 28.89 -13.78 7.16
N LEU A 251 28.36 -14.99 7.21
CA LEU A 251 27.17 -15.33 7.98
C LEU A 251 27.50 -15.72 9.41
N LYS A 252 26.75 -15.15 10.35
CA LYS A 252 26.78 -15.51 11.77
C LYS A 252 25.62 -16.43 12.13
N THR A 253 24.40 -16.12 11.70
CA THR A 253 23.20 -16.89 12.06
C THR A 253 22.11 -16.70 11.02
N ILE A 254 21.38 -17.77 10.68
CA ILE A 254 20.14 -17.70 9.91
C ILE A 254 19.00 -17.86 10.91
N PHE A 255 18.09 -16.88 10.98
CA PHE A 255 16.98 -16.92 11.93
C PHE A 255 15.74 -17.59 11.35
N ASP A 256 15.53 -17.44 10.05
CA ASP A 256 14.30 -17.84 9.37
C ASP A 256 14.60 -18.73 8.16
N ASP A 257 13.71 -19.69 7.91
CA ASP A 257 13.76 -20.54 6.72
C ASP A 257 13.38 -19.76 5.46
N PHE A 258 14.11 -19.98 4.35
CA PHE A 258 13.78 -19.35 3.07
C PHE A 258 14.14 -20.22 1.85
N PRO A 259 13.28 -20.29 0.81
CA PRO A 259 13.64 -20.80 -0.51
C PRO A 259 14.66 -19.91 -1.25
N LYS A 260 15.25 -20.51 -2.30
CA LYS A 260 16.01 -19.80 -3.32
C LYS A 260 15.13 -18.71 -3.98
N GLU A 261 15.76 -17.62 -4.41
CA GLU A 261 15.16 -16.46 -5.07
C GLU A 261 14.30 -15.55 -4.17
N GLN A 262 14.13 -15.89 -2.89
CA GLN A 262 13.45 -15.02 -1.93
C GLN A 262 14.36 -13.87 -1.50
N ASP A 263 13.79 -12.69 -1.29
CA ASP A 263 14.49 -11.57 -0.67
C ASP A 263 14.60 -11.79 0.85
N VAL A 264 15.77 -11.49 1.42
CA VAL A 264 16.08 -11.61 2.85
C VAL A 264 16.71 -10.32 3.38
N MET A 265 16.58 -10.08 4.68
CA MET A 265 17.27 -9.01 5.40
C MET A 265 18.59 -9.51 5.97
N LEU A 266 19.67 -8.82 5.63
CA LEU A 266 20.99 -9.00 6.25
C LEU A 266 21.12 -8.01 7.40
N LEU A 267 21.27 -8.53 8.61
CA LEU A 267 21.34 -7.79 9.86
C LEU A 267 22.74 -7.87 10.46
N CYS A 268 23.18 -6.82 11.15
CA CYS A 268 24.35 -6.86 12.02
C CYS A 268 23.99 -6.19 13.33
N GLU A 269 24.19 -6.90 14.44
CA GLU A 269 23.80 -6.45 15.79
C GLU A 269 22.30 -6.09 15.84
N GLY A 270 21.48 -6.75 15.04
CA GLY A 270 20.03 -6.53 14.93
C GLY A 270 19.59 -5.38 14.01
N GLU A 271 20.52 -4.64 13.41
CA GLU A 271 20.23 -3.51 12.50
C GLU A 271 20.33 -3.91 11.03
N LEU A 272 19.45 -3.37 10.17
CA LEU A 272 19.43 -3.67 8.75
C LEU A 272 20.63 -3.06 8.02
N ILE A 273 21.47 -3.94 7.49
CA ILE A 273 22.63 -3.58 6.66
C ILE A 273 22.26 -3.63 5.17
N ALA A 274 21.51 -4.65 4.76
CA ALA A 274 21.13 -4.85 3.36
C ALA A 274 19.87 -5.69 3.19
N VAL A 275 19.20 -5.53 2.05
CA VAL A 275 18.28 -6.52 1.50
C VAL A 275 18.97 -7.21 0.33
N ALA A 276 18.94 -8.54 0.34
CA ALA A 276 19.58 -9.37 -0.66
C ALA A 276 18.66 -10.50 -1.14
N ARG A 277 18.89 -11.00 -2.35
CA ARG A 277 18.16 -12.15 -2.89
C ARG A 277 18.93 -13.43 -2.62
N ALA A 278 18.27 -14.42 -2.05
CA ALA A 278 18.85 -15.74 -1.77
C ALA A 278 19.18 -16.46 -3.08
N GLU A 279 20.45 -16.84 -3.27
CA GLU A 279 20.90 -17.64 -4.42
C GLU A 279 20.77 -19.15 -4.14
N ARG A 280 20.57 -19.52 -2.88
CA ARG A 280 20.37 -20.88 -2.36
C ARG A 280 19.32 -20.83 -1.24
N SER A 281 18.67 -21.95 -0.93
CA SER A 281 17.78 -22.04 0.24
C SER A 281 18.57 -22.11 1.56
N SER A 282 17.95 -21.68 2.66
CA SER A 282 18.49 -21.80 4.04
C SER A 282 19.00 -23.22 4.32
N LYS A 283 18.15 -24.22 4.07
CA LYS A 283 18.46 -25.65 4.27
C LYS A 283 19.65 -26.14 3.47
N PHE A 284 19.84 -25.62 2.25
CA PHE A 284 21.01 -25.98 1.43
C PHE A 284 22.29 -25.37 1.99
N ILE A 285 22.20 -24.11 2.42
CA ILE A 285 23.31 -23.35 3.00
C ILE A 285 23.84 -24.05 4.27
N GLU A 286 22.95 -24.37 5.21
CA GLU A 286 23.29 -25.00 6.49
C GLU A 286 23.86 -26.42 6.33
N LYS A 287 23.36 -27.18 5.35
CA LYS A 287 23.79 -28.57 5.14
C LYS A 287 25.09 -28.70 4.35
N ASN A 288 25.31 -27.83 3.35
CA ASN A 288 26.34 -28.07 2.33
C ASN A 288 27.52 -27.09 2.36
N TYR A 289 27.46 -26.02 3.16
CA TYR A 289 28.52 -25.01 3.26
C TYR A 289 29.07 -24.59 1.88
N PRO A 290 28.20 -24.10 0.98
CA PRO A 290 28.56 -23.91 -0.42
C PRO A 290 29.71 -22.93 -0.61
N LYS A 291 30.58 -23.24 -1.56
CA LYS A 291 31.62 -22.30 -2.03
C LYS A 291 30.98 -21.21 -2.90
N GLY A 292 31.39 -19.96 -2.68
CA GLY A 292 30.97 -18.80 -3.48
C GLY A 292 29.80 -18.01 -2.88
N LYS A 293 29.20 -17.14 -3.70
CA LYS A 293 28.11 -16.27 -3.26
C LYS A 293 26.86 -17.07 -2.90
N ILE A 294 26.22 -16.68 -1.80
CA ILE A 294 24.96 -17.26 -1.32
C ILE A 294 23.81 -16.25 -1.36
N PHE A 295 24.15 -14.97 -1.45
CA PHE A 295 23.22 -13.87 -1.61
C PHE A 295 23.65 -12.97 -2.76
N LYS A 296 22.65 -12.35 -3.42
CA LYS A 296 22.84 -11.26 -4.37
C LYS A 296 22.30 -9.96 -3.78
N LEU A 297 23.17 -9.01 -3.46
CA LEU A 297 22.78 -7.72 -2.86
C LEU A 297 21.82 -6.96 -3.78
N LYS A 298 20.71 -6.46 -3.22
CA LYS A 298 19.75 -5.60 -3.92
C LYS A 298 19.80 -4.17 -3.43
N LYS A 299 19.80 -3.98 -2.11
CA LYS A 299 19.77 -2.66 -1.46
C LYS A 299 20.67 -2.70 -0.25
N VAL A 300 21.52 -1.70 -0.11
CA VAL A 300 22.48 -1.55 0.99
C VAL A 300 22.22 -0.25 1.74
N PHE A 301 22.34 -0.27 3.07
CA PHE A 301 21.95 0.79 3.99
C PHE A 301 23.16 1.19 4.85
N ARG A 302 23.85 2.27 4.46
CA ARG A 302 25.04 2.78 5.16
C ARG A 302 24.70 3.82 6.24
N GLU A 303 23.44 4.24 6.30
CA GLU A 303 22.96 5.24 7.27
C GLU A 303 22.67 4.55 8.61
N ILE A 304 23.72 4.21 9.36
CA ILE A 304 23.67 3.91 10.80
C ILE A 304 24.10 5.17 11.55
#